data_AF-A0A6J4MWL0-F1
#
_entry.id   AF-A0A6J4MWL0-F1
#
_cell.length_a   1.000
_cell.length_b   1.000
_cell.length_c   1.000
_cell.angle_alpha   90.00
_cell.angle_beta   90.00
_cell.angle_gamma   90.00
#
_symmetry.space_group_name_H-M   'P 1'
#
loop_
_entity.id
_entity.type
_entity.pdbx_description
1 polymer ?
#
loop_
_entity_poly.entity_id
_entity_poly.type
_entity_poly.pdbx_seq_one_letter_code
_entity_poly.pdbx_strand_id
1 'polypeptide(L)'
;MKAIVIRNRVRTFVFQLLSAAAFAASAGTASAQTNEPRTVADFLRAVPERYTVGYDRRMREELLRGERRGVVVDIANGYISYDESDNPSGFELALFRRSDGSYLVAYSTGAFHDLRMGQELGNWPTLVLLSYEGRGRWRDVTRATLPVAFNRRLAYKLPRRGRRIEAWDERGCLRHTLTWTNDRFRYRGPGRRPPRCRA
;
A
#
# COMPACT_ATOMS: atom_id res chain seq x y z
N MET A 1 -74.21 -15.42 -11.01
CA MET A 1 -74.55 -16.06 -9.71
C MET A 1 -73.68 -15.42 -8.63
N LYS A 2 -74.34 -14.95 -7.56
CA LYS A 2 -73.94 -14.71 -6.16
C LYS A 2 -72.44 -14.49 -5.86
N ALA A 3 -72.01 -13.27 -5.48
CA ALA A 3 -71.96 -12.72 -4.10
C ALA A 3 -70.71 -13.23 -3.33
N ILE A 4 -69.95 -12.48 -2.53
CA ILE A 4 -70.28 -11.73 -1.31
C ILE A 4 -69.02 -10.90 -0.90
N VAL A 5 -69.26 -9.71 -0.36
CA VAL A 5 -68.31 -8.83 0.35
C VAL A 5 -68.37 -9.14 1.86
N ILE A 6 -67.24 -9.34 2.56
CA ILE A 6 -67.11 -9.21 4.03
C ILE A 6 -65.65 -8.78 4.36
N ARG A 7 -65.38 -7.50 4.62
CA ARG A 7 -65.28 -6.79 5.93
C ARG A 7 -64.17 -7.27 6.91
N ASN A 8 -63.20 -6.36 7.10
CA ASN A 8 -62.53 -5.90 8.33
C ASN A 8 -62.48 -6.84 9.55
N ARG A 9 -61.28 -6.98 10.13
CA ARG A 9 -61.08 -6.74 11.57
C ARG A 9 -59.70 -6.14 11.88
N VAL A 10 -59.76 -5.17 12.79
CA VAL A 10 -58.73 -4.33 13.38
C VAL A 10 -58.41 -4.89 14.79
N ARG A 11 -57.27 -4.46 15.38
CA ARG A 11 -56.97 -4.40 16.84
C ARG A 11 -56.55 -5.75 17.49
N THR A 12 -55.59 -5.88 18.43
CA THR A 12 -54.92 -4.98 19.39
C THR A 12 -53.62 -5.64 19.92
N PHE A 13 -52.69 -4.80 20.36
CA PHE A 13 -51.55 -5.00 21.27
C PHE A 13 -51.70 -6.06 22.38
N VAL A 14 -50.58 -6.72 22.72
CA VAL A 14 -50.24 -7.13 24.10
C VAL A 14 -48.75 -6.90 24.37
N PHE A 15 -48.49 -6.09 25.39
CA PHE A 15 -47.22 -5.81 26.07
C PHE A 15 -46.82 -6.99 26.97
N GLN A 16 -45.56 -7.45 26.94
CA GLN A 16 -44.89 -8.14 28.06
C GLN A 16 -43.40 -7.75 28.02
N LEU A 17 -42.91 -6.86 28.90
CA LEU A 17 -42.46 -7.03 30.29
C LEU A 17 -41.03 -7.61 30.45
N LEU A 18 -40.15 -6.70 30.90
CA LEU A 18 -38.96 -6.84 31.75
C LEU A 18 -38.08 -8.10 31.64
N SER A 19 -36.80 -7.86 31.34
CA SER A 19 -35.69 -8.34 32.17
C SER A 19 -34.52 -7.37 32.06
N ALA A 20 -34.35 -6.55 33.11
CA ALA A 20 -33.16 -5.77 33.34
C ALA A 20 -32.11 -6.68 34.00
N ALA A 21 -31.08 -7.05 33.26
CA ALA A 21 -29.86 -7.63 33.81
C ALA A 21 -28.71 -6.66 33.50
N ALA A 22 -28.46 -5.73 34.43
CA ALA A 22 -27.31 -4.85 34.39
C ALA A 22 -26.06 -5.63 34.85
N PHE A 23 -25.46 -6.40 33.93
CA PHE A 23 -24.08 -6.82 34.10
C PHE A 23 -23.18 -5.62 33.77
N ALA A 24 -22.74 -4.92 34.82
CA ALA A 24 -21.61 -4.00 34.74
C ALA A 24 -20.33 -4.82 34.51
N ALA A 25 -20.16 -5.31 33.28
CA ALA A 25 -18.87 -5.73 32.78
C ALA A 25 -18.04 -4.46 32.60
N SER A 26 -17.19 -4.17 33.58
CA SER A 26 -16.03 -3.30 33.41
C SER A 26 -15.08 -3.98 32.41
N ALA A 27 -15.47 -3.96 31.15
CA ALA A 27 -14.56 -4.12 30.03
C ALA A 27 -13.60 -2.95 30.12
N GLY A 28 -12.44 -3.20 30.73
CA GLY A 28 -11.23 -2.46 30.42
C GLY A 28 -11.04 -2.58 28.92
N THR A 29 -11.62 -1.64 28.18
CA THR A 29 -11.24 -1.36 26.82
C THR A 29 -9.82 -0.86 26.92
N ALA A 30 -8.87 -1.79 26.85
CA ALA A 30 -7.56 -1.49 26.38
C ALA A 30 -7.77 -0.67 25.11
N SER A 31 -7.55 0.64 25.23
CA SER A 31 -7.41 1.53 24.09
C SER A 31 -6.16 1.05 23.37
N ALA A 32 -6.30 -0.02 22.60
CA ALA A 32 -5.39 -0.31 21.52
C ALA A 32 -5.50 0.93 20.65
N GLN A 33 -4.53 1.84 20.81
CA GLN A 33 -4.43 3.06 20.03
C GLN A 33 -4.41 2.63 18.56
N THR A 34 -5.60 2.58 17.98
CA THR A 34 -5.86 2.21 16.60
C THR A 34 -5.68 3.47 15.78
N ASN A 35 -4.58 4.18 16.04
CA ASN A 35 -4.26 5.39 15.32
C ASN A 35 -3.93 4.95 13.90
N GLU A 36 -4.74 5.44 12.96
CA GLU A 36 -4.50 5.27 11.54
C GLU A 36 -3.04 5.64 11.22
N PRO A 37 -2.30 4.82 10.45
CA PRO A 37 -0.91 5.09 10.11
C PRO A 37 -0.80 6.45 9.41
N ARG A 38 0.12 7.30 9.89
CA ARG A 38 0.32 8.67 9.36
C ARG A 38 1.69 8.86 8.75
N THR A 39 2.70 8.19 9.29
CA THR A 39 4.08 8.30 8.82
C THR A 39 4.45 7.09 7.98
N VAL A 40 5.53 7.23 7.19
CA VAL A 40 6.09 6.13 6.39
C VAL A 40 6.50 4.94 7.26
N ALA A 41 6.94 5.18 8.50
CA ALA A 41 7.26 4.14 9.47
C ALA A 41 6.01 3.41 9.96
N ASP A 42 4.90 4.13 10.22
CA ASP A 42 3.63 3.52 10.62
C ASP A 42 3.07 2.64 9.50
N PHE A 43 3.11 3.14 8.26
CA PHE A 43 2.71 2.35 7.10
C PHE A 43 3.62 1.14 6.93
N LEU A 44 4.94 1.28 7.06
CA LEU A 44 5.84 0.12 6.99
C LEU A 44 5.51 -0.94 8.03
N ARG A 45 5.12 -0.58 9.27
CA ARG A 45 4.66 -1.54 10.29
C ARG A 45 3.30 -2.17 9.96
N ALA A 46 2.39 -1.37 9.42
CA ALA A 46 1.00 -1.76 9.20
C ALA A 46 0.76 -2.55 7.90
N VAL A 47 1.66 -2.47 6.92
CA VAL A 47 1.54 -3.23 5.66
C VAL A 47 1.55 -4.74 5.95
N PRO A 48 0.62 -5.52 5.36
CA PRO A 48 0.60 -6.98 5.48
C PRO A 48 1.84 -7.62 4.85
N GLU A 49 2.39 -8.64 5.52
CA GLU A 49 3.64 -9.31 5.11
C GLU A 49 3.59 -9.91 3.71
N ARG A 50 2.40 -10.29 3.21
CA ARG A 50 2.21 -10.76 1.83
C ARG A 50 2.67 -9.76 0.76
N TYR A 51 2.83 -8.48 1.10
CA TYR A 51 3.35 -7.44 0.20
C TYR A 51 4.82 -7.10 0.45
N THR A 52 5.39 -7.50 1.60
CA THR A 52 6.78 -7.23 1.99
C THR A 52 7.58 -8.53 2.09
N VAL A 53 7.47 -9.36 1.06
CA VAL A 53 8.10 -10.69 1.05
C VAL A 53 9.61 -10.57 1.20
N GLY A 54 10.18 -11.41 2.07
CA GLY A 54 11.58 -11.31 2.50
C GLY A 54 11.82 -10.34 3.66
N TYR A 55 10.81 -9.56 4.07
CA TYR A 55 10.88 -8.57 5.16
C TYR A 55 9.73 -8.78 6.14
N ASP A 56 9.90 -9.74 7.04
CA ASP A 56 8.91 -10.02 8.09
C ASP A 56 8.75 -8.83 9.06
N ARG A 57 7.76 -8.90 9.94
CA ARG A 57 7.53 -7.84 10.93
C ARG A 57 8.75 -7.54 11.80
N ARG A 58 9.47 -8.56 12.26
CA ARG A 58 10.63 -8.39 13.14
C ARG A 58 11.72 -7.60 12.42
N MET A 59 12.08 -8.01 11.21
CA MET A 59 13.09 -7.33 10.39
C MET A 59 12.70 -5.87 10.11
N ARG A 60 11.43 -5.60 9.80
CA ARG A 60 10.95 -4.22 9.62
C ARG A 60 11.08 -3.38 10.89
N GLU A 61 10.87 -3.96 12.06
CA GLU A 61 11.09 -3.27 13.34
C GLU A 61 12.58 -2.98 13.58
N GLU A 62 13.47 -3.94 13.30
CA GLU A 62 14.94 -3.76 13.38
C GLU A 62 15.42 -2.63 12.44
N LEU A 63 14.90 -2.59 11.20
CA LEU A 63 15.17 -1.51 10.23
C LEU A 63 14.77 -0.15 10.78
N LEU A 64 13.58 -0.04 11.38
CA LEU A 64 13.06 1.20 11.94
C LEU A 64 13.78 1.65 13.22
N ARG A 65 14.43 0.73 13.93
CA ARG A 65 15.30 1.04 15.08
C ARG A 65 16.72 1.42 14.66
N GLY A 66 17.08 1.26 13.38
CA GLY A 66 18.42 1.53 12.87
C GLY A 66 19.44 0.45 13.22
N GLU A 67 18.98 -0.77 13.54
CA GLU A 67 19.85 -1.91 13.90
C GLU A 67 20.53 -2.54 12.67
N ARG A 68 20.09 -2.16 11.47
CA ARG A 68 20.62 -2.64 10.18
C ARG A 68 21.26 -1.47 9.42
N ARG A 69 22.41 -1.72 8.80
CA ARG A 69 23.06 -0.77 7.89
C ARG A 69 22.27 -0.67 6.57
N GLY A 70 22.48 0.40 5.80
CA GLY A 70 21.84 0.57 4.48
C GLY A 70 20.39 1.05 4.52
N VAL A 71 19.80 1.22 5.71
CA VAL A 71 18.46 1.81 5.85
C VAL A 71 18.49 3.33 5.72
N VAL A 72 17.57 3.89 4.95
CA VAL A 72 17.29 5.33 4.89
C VAL A 72 15.83 5.52 5.31
N VAL A 73 15.62 6.29 6.37
CA VAL A 73 14.28 6.66 6.85
C VAL A 73 14.11 8.17 6.74
N ASP A 74 13.28 8.61 5.79
CA ASP A 74 13.01 10.02 5.51
C ASP A 74 11.53 10.32 5.78
N ILE A 75 11.20 10.50 7.06
CA ILE A 75 9.82 10.73 7.52
C ILE A 75 9.22 11.99 6.87
N ALA A 76 10.01 13.06 6.76
CA ALA A 76 9.57 14.33 6.22
C ALA A 76 9.10 14.23 4.76
N ASN A 77 9.75 13.37 3.97
CA ASN A 77 9.37 13.12 2.58
C ASN A 77 8.52 11.85 2.39
N GLY A 78 8.17 11.15 3.48
CA GLY A 78 7.36 9.94 3.43
C GLY A 78 8.05 8.79 2.68
N TYR A 79 9.37 8.63 2.85
CA TYR A 79 10.16 7.64 2.12
C TYR A 79 11.00 6.76 3.07
N ILE A 80 11.08 5.47 2.76
CA ILE A 80 12.02 4.53 3.35
C ILE A 80 12.68 3.74 2.22
N SER A 81 13.98 3.47 2.34
CA SER A 81 14.64 2.44 1.56
C SER A 81 15.52 1.56 2.43
N TYR A 82 15.69 0.33 2.01
CA TYR A 82 16.70 -0.58 2.53
C TYR A 82 17.44 -1.21 1.35
N ASP A 83 18.76 -1.25 1.47
CA ASP A 83 19.68 -1.83 0.51
C ASP A 83 20.71 -2.65 1.28
N GLU A 84 20.73 -3.95 1.07
CA GLU A 84 21.70 -4.85 1.72
C GLU A 84 23.03 -4.76 0.98
N SER A 85 24.11 -4.35 1.65
CA SER A 85 25.39 -4.05 0.98
C SER A 85 25.99 -5.23 0.21
N ASP A 86 25.67 -6.45 0.65
CA ASP A 86 26.34 -7.68 0.20
C ASP A 86 25.39 -8.59 -0.61
N ASN A 87 24.15 -8.15 -0.86
CA ASN A 87 23.11 -8.94 -1.52
C ASN A 87 22.24 -8.00 -2.38
N PRO A 88 21.84 -8.37 -3.60
CA PRO A 88 20.89 -7.58 -4.40
C PRO A 88 19.49 -7.39 -3.78
N SER A 89 19.30 -7.73 -2.50
CA SER A 89 18.05 -7.59 -1.78
C SER A 89 17.86 -6.15 -1.27
N GLY A 90 16.72 -5.57 -1.61
CA GLY A 90 16.34 -4.26 -1.09
C GLY A 90 14.86 -3.97 -1.30
N PHE A 91 14.40 -2.87 -0.72
CA PHE A 91 13.09 -2.32 -1.05
C PHE A 91 13.07 -0.80 -0.89
N GLU A 92 12.05 -0.21 -1.50
CA GLU A 92 11.67 1.17 -1.30
C GLU A 92 10.19 1.24 -0.93
N LEU A 93 9.85 2.15 -0.03
CA LEU A 93 8.48 2.50 0.32
C LEU A 93 8.33 4.02 0.24
N ALA A 94 7.32 4.49 -0.48
CA ALA A 94 7.04 5.92 -0.63
C ALA A 94 5.55 6.22 -0.47
N LEU A 95 5.23 7.34 0.19
CA LEU A 95 3.87 7.81 0.36
C LEU A 95 3.51 8.88 -0.68
N PHE A 96 2.36 8.71 -1.31
CA PHE A 96 1.76 9.69 -2.21
C PHE A 96 0.47 10.22 -1.59
N ARG A 97 0.50 11.47 -1.12
CA ARG A 97 -0.67 12.12 -0.53
C ARG A 97 -1.74 12.39 -1.59
N ARG A 98 -2.99 12.08 -1.26
CA ARG A 98 -4.19 12.41 -2.04
C ARG A 98 -4.79 13.74 -1.58
N SER A 99 -5.66 14.33 -2.41
CA SER A 99 -6.35 15.59 -2.10
C SER A 99 -7.29 15.49 -0.90
N ASP A 100 -7.85 14.30 -0.64
CA ASP A 100 -8.67 13.99 0.53
C ASP A 100 -7.87 13.81 1.84
N GLY A 101 -6.54 13.92 1.78
CA GLY A 101 -5.65 13.76 2.93
C GLY A 101 -5.20 12.32 3.20
N SER A 102 -5.79 11.32 2.52
CA SER A 102 -5.33 9.94 2.58
C SER A 102 -4.03 9.73 1.81
N TYR A 103 -3.43 8.54 1.95
CA TYR A 103 -2.18 8.18 1.29
C TYR A 103 -2.36 6.97 0.38
N LEU A 104 -1.75 7.03 -0.80
CA LEU A 104 -1.38 5.87 -1.59
C LEU A 104 0.03 5.46 -1.19
N VAL A 105 0.20 4.19 -0.79
CA VAL A 105 1.51 3.64 -0.42
C VAL A 105 2.08 2.90 -1.62
N ALA A 106 3.25 3.29 -2.09
CA ALA A 106 4.00 2.54 -3.08
C ALA A 106 5.08 1.73 -2.39
N TYR A 107 5.17 0.45 -2.71
CA TYR A 107 6.23 -0.45 -2.29
C TYR A 107 6.88 -1.04 -3.53
N SER A 108 8.20 -0.96 -3.62
CA SER A 108 8.96 -1.57 -4.71
C SER A 108 10.07 -2.43 -4.13
N THR A 109 10.18 -3.67 -4.60
CA THR A 109 11.36 -4.48 -4.32
C THR A 109 12.50 -4.00 -5.22
N GLY A 110 13.70 -3.89 -4.65
CA GLY A 110 14.90 -3.30 -5.25
C GLY A 110 15.50 -4.08 -6.42
N ALA A 111 14.66 -4.48 -7.39
CA ALA A 111 14.99 -5.29 -8.56
C ALA A 111 16.05 -4.67 -9.50
N PHE A 112 16.66 -3.54 -9.15
CA PHE A 112 17.76 -2.96 -9.91
C PHE A 112 18.97 -3.89 -9.97
N HIS A 113 19.23 -4.65 -8.91
CA HIS A 113 20.36 -5.58 -8.86
C HIS A 113 19.97 -7.00 -9.32
N ASP A 114 18.77 -7.47 -8.99
CA ASP A 114 18.26 -8.80 -9.42
C ASP A 114 18.12 -8.91 -10.95
N LEU A 115 17.67 -7.85 -11.64
CA LEU A 115 17.54 -7.86 -13.09
C LEU A 115 18.88 -8.00 -13.83
N ARG A 116 19.99 -7.52 -13.23
CA ARG A 116 21.34 -7.65 -13.82
C ARG A 116 21.94 -9.04 -13.58
N MET A 117 21.53 -9.73 -12.52
CA MET A 117 22.10 -11.03 -12.12
C MET A 117 21.40 -12.23 -12.78
N GLY A 118 20.43 -11.99 -13.68
CA GLY A 118 19.74 -13.05 -14.41
C GLY A 118 18.93 -14.00 -13.51
N GLN A 119 18.74 -13.66 -12.24
CA GLN A 119 17.81 -14.39 -11.39
C GLN A 119 16.41 -14.07 -11.88
N GLU A 120 15.61 -15.12 -12.11
CA GLU A 120 14.18 -14.98 -12.28
C GLU A 120 13.67 -14.26 -11.03
N LEU A 121 13.34 -12.97 -11.18
CA LEU A 121 12.40 -12.33 -10.28
C LEU A 121 11.24 -13.31 -10.21
N GLY A 122 11.06 -13.98 -9.06
CA GLY A 122 9.94 -14.90 -8.90
C GLY A 122 8.62 -14.20 -9.25
N ASN A 123 7.50 -14.88 -9.14
CA ASN A 123 6.18 -14.31 -9.49
C ASN A 123 5.74 -13.03 -8.71
N TRP A 124 6.62 -12.42 -7.95
CA TRP A 124 6.48 -11.21 -7.15
C TRP A 124 6.47 -9.95 -8.01
N PRO A 125 5.50 -9.03 -7.80
CA PRO A 125 5.49 -7.75 -8.48
C PRO A 125 6.63 -6.85 -7.98
N THR A 126 7.39 -6.26 -8.92
CA THR A 126 8.45 -5.29 -8.61
C THR A 126 7.93 -3.96 -8.06
N LEU A 127 6.64 -3.66 -8.24
CA LEU A 127 5.94 -2.52 -7.68
C LEU A 127 4.53 -2.93 -7.27
N VAL A 128 4.13 -2.53 -6.06
CA VAL A 128 2.77 -2.63 -5.55
C VAL A 128 2.32 -1.26 -5.08
N LEU A 129 1.11 -0.87 -5.46
CA LEU A 129 0.42 0.32 -4.98
C LEU A 129 -0.74 -0.10 -4.07
N LEU A 130 -0.69 0.34 -2.83
CA LEU A 130 -1.62 -0.05 -1.78
C LEU A 130 -2.44 1.16 -1.31
N SER A 131 -3.74 0.96 -1.14
CA SER A 131 -4.63 1.90 -0.46
C SER A 131 -4.95 1.36 0.93
N TYR A 132 -4.74 2.16 1.96
CA TYR A 132 -5.22 1.86 3.31
C TYR A 132 -6.68 2.28 3.43
N GLU A 133 -7.56 1.37 3.89
CA GLU A 133 -9.01 1.60 3.99
C GLU A 133 -9.49 1.73 5.45
N GLY A 134 -8.56 1.99 6.36
CA GLY A 134 -8.83 2.00 7.80
C GLY A 134 -8.85 0.61 8.43
N ARG A 135 -8.62 0.56 9.75
CA ARG A 135 -8.78 -0.64 10.59
C ARG A 135 -7.97 -1.85 10.10
N GLY A 136 -6.76 -1.59 9.61
CA GLY A 136 -5.85 -2.64 9.12
C GLY A 136 -6.24 -3.24 7.77
N ARG A 137 -7.24 -2.69 7.08
CA ARG A 137 -7.64 -3.15 5.74
C ARG A 137 -6.82 -2.47 4.67
N TRP A 138 -6.38 -3.28 3.71
CA TRP A 138 -5.50 -2.88 2.61
C TRP A 138 -6.03 -3.42 1.30
N ARG A 139 -6.04 -2.56 0.27
CA ARG A 139 -6.38 -2.94 -1.09
C ARG A 139 -5.17 -2.74 -2.00
N ASP A 140 -4.83 -3.78 -2.77
CA ASP A 140 -3.93 -3.64 -3.91
C ASP A 140 -4.68 -2.93 -5.05
N VAL A 141 -4.21 -1.73 -5.38
CA VAL A 141 -4.77 -0.88 -6.42
C VAL A 141 -3.81 -0.68 -7.58
N THR A 142 -2.74 -1.50 -7.68
CA THR A 142 -1.67 -1.35 -8.68
C THR A 142 -2.21 -1.25 -10.10
N ARG A 143 -3.01 -2.23 -10.53
CA ARG A 143 -3.56 -2.27 -11.89
C ARG A 143 -4.57 -1.15 -12.18
N ALA A 144 -5.31 -0.71 -11.17
CA ALA A 144 -6.31 0.34 -11.31
C ALA A 144 -5.70 1.76 -11.31
N THR A 145 -4.52 1.92 -10.70
CA THR A 145 -3.90 3.24 -10.49
C THR A 145 -2.85 3.56 -11.56
N LEU A 146 -2.23 2.53 -12.17
CA LEU A 146 -1.24 2.73 -13.21
C LEU A 146 -1.88 3.12 -14.55
N PRO A 147 -1.41 4.18 -15.23
CA PRO A 147 -1.92 4.63 -16.53
C PRO A 147 -1.43 3.79 -17.72
N VAL A 148 -0.70 2.71 -17.45
CA VAL A 148 -0.13 1.79 -18.44
C VAL A 148 -0.20 0.37 -17.89
N ALA A 149 -0.17 -0.62 -18.78
CA ALA A 149 -0.12 -2.02 -18.37
C ALA A 149 1.08 -2.27 -17.44
N PHE A 150 0.82 -2.92 -16.31
CA PHE A 150 1.86 -3.26 -15.34
C PHE A 150 2.86 -4.25 -15.95
N ASN A 151 4.15 -3.93 -15.87
CA ASN A 151 5.21 -4.77 -16.43
C ASN A 151 6.18 -5.20 -15.31
N ARG A 152 6.16 -6.49 -14.98
CA ARG A 152 6.99 -7.10 -13.95
C ARG A 152 8.49 -7.14 -14.29
N ARG A 153 8.85 -6.94 -15.56
CA ARG A 153 10.25 -6.90 -16.01
C ARG A 153 10.89 -5.52 -15.84
N LEU A 154 10.14 -4.54 -15.33
CA LEU A 154 10.68 -3.22 -15.04
C LEU A 154 11.02 -3.09 -13.55
N ALA A 155 12.17 -2.49 -13.27
CA ALA A 155 12.51 -1.98 -11.94
C ALA A 155 11.90 -0.59 -11.76
N TYR A 156 11.28 -0.35 -10.62
CA TYR A 156 10.60 0.91 -10.31
C TYR A 156 11.34 1.65 -9.20
N LYS A 157 12.00 2.77 -9.53
CA LYS A 157 12.60 3.64 -8.51
C LYS A 157 11.54 4.57 -7.95
N LEU A 158 11.31 4.50 -6.65
CA LEU A 158 10.44 5.39 -5.93
C LEU A 158 11.16 6.72 -5.58
N PRO A 159 10.44 7.85 -5.57
CA PRO A 159 11.04 9.12 -5.26
C PRO A 159 11.28 9.26 -3.75
N ARG A 160 12.54 9.45 -3.34
CA ARG A 160 12.83 10.00 -2.00
C ARG A 160 12.33 11.43 -1.86
N ARG A 161 12.39 12.21 -2.94
CA ARG A 161 11.85 13.58 -3.01
C ARG A 161 11.08 13.76 -4.30
N GLY A 162 9.98 14.49 -4.24
CA GLY A 162 9.12 14.77 -5.39
C GLY A 162 8.06 13.69 -5.61
N ARG A 163 7.61 13.52 -6.86
CA ARG A 163 6.38 12.78 -7.20
C ARG A 163 6.54 11.82 -8.37
N ARG A 164 7.78 11.48 -8.72
CA ARG A 164 8.10 10.73 -9.94
C ARG A 164 8.60 9.34 -9.61
N ILE A 165 7.93 8.32 -10.14
CA ILE A 165 8.43 6.94 -10.18
C ILE A 165 9.10 6.74 -11.53
N GLU A 166 10.30 6.20 -11.53
CA GLU A 166 11.04 5.89 -12.76
C GLU A 166 11.03 4.39 -13.02
N ALA A 167 10.63 3.99 -14.22
CA ALA A 167 10.58 2.59 -14.62
C ALA A 167 11.73 2.29 -15.59
N TRP A 168 12.60 1.38 -15.18
CA TRP A 168 13.83 0.99 -15.88
C TRP A 168 13.73 -0.46 -16.32
N ASP A 169 14.31 -0.79 -17.47
CA ASP A 169 14.40 -2.20 -17.90
C ASP A 169 15.64 -2.90 -17.35
N GLU A 170 15.76 -4.19 -17.67
CA GLU A 170 16.91 -5.04 -17.35
C GLU A 170 18.26 -4.54 -17.89
N ARG A 171 18.23 -3.71 -18.95
CA ARG A 171 19.42 -3.10 -19.54
C ARG A 171 19.82 -1.80 -18.83
N GLY A 172 19.13 -1.43 -17.76
CA GLY A 172 19.34 -0.18 -17.04
C GLY A 172 18.90 1.04 -17.85
N CYS A 173 18.03 0.88 -18.83
CA CYS A 173 17.49 1.94 -19.68
C CYS A 173 16.15 2.44 -19.15
N LEU A 174 16.04 3.75 -18.96
CA LEU A 174 14.79 4.38 -18.54
C LEU A 174 13.73 4.20 -19.63
N ARG A 175 12.66 3.47 -19.31
CA ARG A 175 11.55 3.21 -20.23
C ARG A 175 10.48 4.27 -20.11
N HIS A 176 10.09 4.65 -18.91
CA HIS A 176 9.12 5.72 -18.70
C HIS A 176 9.18 6.29 -17.29
N THR A 177 8.48 7.39 -17.09
CA THR A 177 8.28 8.01 -15.78
C THR A 177 6.79 8.13 -15.49
N LEU A 178 6.40 7.81 -14.28
CA LEU A 178 5.04 8.02 -13.76
C LEU A 178 5.08 9.21 -12.80
N THR A 179 4.26 10.23 -13.04
CA THR A 179 4.22 11.43 -12.18
C THR A 179 2.90 11.52 -11.45
N TRP A 180 2.92 11.56 -10.12
CA TRP A 180 1.73 11.73 -9.29
C TRP A 180 1.22 13.17 -9.32
N THR A 181 0.00 13.38 -9.81
CA THR A 181 -0.66 14.69 -9.86
C THR A 181 -2.17 14.52 -9.86
N ASN A 182 -2.88 15.34 -9.08
CA ASN A 182 -4.34 15.31 -8.97
C ASN A 182 -4.86 13.88 -8.75
N ASP A 183 -4.27 13.22 -7.75
CA ASP A 183 -4.62 11.87 -7.26
C ASP A 183 -4.49 10.73 -8.27
N ARG A 184 -3.67 10.92 -9.31
CA ARG A 184 -3.40 9.90 -10.32
C ARG A 184 -1.98 9.98 -10.83
N PHE A 185 -1.47 8.85 -11.31
CA PHE A 185 -0.23 8.83 -12.08
C PHE A 185 -0.48 9.25 -13.52
N ARG A 186 0.34 10.17 -14.02
CA ARG A 186 0.45 10.49 -15.44
C ARG A 186 1.66 9.81 -16.03
N TYR A 187 1.45 9.15 -17.16
CA TYR A 187 2.50 8.54 -17.95
C TYR A 187 3.29 9.59 -18.72
N ARG A 188 4.61 9.47 -18.70
CA ARG A 188 5.52 10.15 -19.62
C ARG A 188 6.47 9.11 -20.20
N GLY A 189 6.32 8.85 -21.50
CA GLY A 189 7.20 7.94 -22.21
C GLY A 189 8.65 8.43 -22.27
N PRO A 190 9.56 7.59 -22.79
CA PRO A 190 10.90 8.04 -23.12
C PRO A 190 10.71 9.10 -24.21
N GLY A 191 11.20 10.32 -24.00
CA GLY A 191 11.04 11.38 -24.99
C GLY A 191 11.66 10.98 -26.34
N ARG A 192 11.61 11.87 -27.35
CA ARG A 192 12.28 11.63 -28.65
C ARG A 192 13.81 11.42 -28.58
N ARG A 193 14.40 11.57 -27.39
CA ARG A 193 15.83 11.31 -27.15
C ARG A 193 16.03 9.82 -26.86
N PRO A 194 17.18 9.24 -27.27
CA PRO A 194 17.49 7.86 -26.94
C PRO A 194 17.34 7.61 -25.43
N PRO A 195 16.87 6.40 -25.04
CA PRO A 195 16.64 6.08 -23.65
C PRO A 195 17.93 6.29 -22.86
N ARG A 196 17.81 6.95 -21.71
CA ARG A 196 18.94 7.13 -20.80
C ARG A 196 19.23 5.77 -20.18
N CYS A 197 20.32 5.14 -20.59
CA CYS A 197 20.80 3.91 -19.97
C CYS A 197 21.90 4.25 -18.96
N ARG A 198 21.85 3.63 -17.80
CA ARG A 198 22.98 3.66 -16.86
C ARG A 198 24.07 2.77 -17.45
N ALA A 199 25.26 3.34 -17.67
CA ALA A 199 26.46 2.57 -17.99
C ALA A 199 26.77 1.62 -16.84
#